data_AF-A0A0R1YGJ3-F1
#
_entry.id   AF-A0A0R1YGJ3-F1
#
_cell.length_a   1.000
_cell.length_b   1.000
_cell.length_c   1.000
_cell.angle_alpha   90.00
_cell.angle_beta   90.00
_cell.angle_gamma   90.00
#
_symmetry.space_group_name_H-M   'P 1'
#
loop_
_entity.id
_entity.type
_entity.pdbx_description
1 polymer ?
#
loop_
_entity_poly.entity_id
_entity_poly.type
_entity_poly.pdbx_seq_one_letter_code
_entity_poly.pdbx_strand_id
1 'polypeptide(L)' 'MYPQFVDEATERQLAIHMDLVLLGKCEEVWVIGNKLSKGMAIELEQAKWWGKHIRYFDDDDEMKEVSHD' A
#
# COMPACT_ATOMS: atom_id res chain seq x y z
N MET A 1 8.38 -5.65 0.15
CA MET A 1 8.98 -5.24 -1.14
C MET A 1 10.51 -5.24 -1.14
N TYR A 2 11.23 -5.59 -0.06
CA TYR A 2 12.69 -5.39 -0.02
C TYR A 2 13.52 -6.55 0.59
N PRO A 3 13.16 -7.82 0.40
CA PRO A 3 13.79 -8.93 1.13
C PRO A 3 15.29 -9.12 0.83
N GLN A 4 15.83 -8.50 -0.24
CA GLN A 4 17.25 -8.56 -0.57
C GLN A 4 18.11 -7.55 0.21
N PHE A 5 17.51 -6.49 0.75
CA PHE A 5 18.26 -5.36 1.34
C PHE A 5 17.70 -4.86 2.68
N VAL A 6 16.48 -5.27 3.06
CA VAL A 6 15.82 -4.84 4.28
C VAL A 6 15.22 -6.06 4.97
N ASP A 7 15.60 -6.28 6.23
CA ASP A 7 15.00 -7.33 7.06
C ASP A 7 13.69 -6.82 7.68
N GLU A 8 12.55 -7.36 7.25
CA GLU A 8 11.25 -6.93 7.74
C GLU A 8 11.05 -7.15 9.25
N ALA A 9 11.77 -8.10 9.87
CA ALA A 9 11.65 -8.37 11.31
C ALA A 9 12.36 -7.31 12.15
N THR A 10 13.48 -6.79 11.67
CA THR A 10 14.35 -5.88 12.45
C THR A 10 14.31 -4.44 11.94
N GLU A 11 14.02 -4.23 10.67
CA GLU A 11 14.11 -2.95 9.96
C GLU A 11 12.74 -2.49 9.41
N ARG A 12 11.65 -2.87 10.08
CA ARG A 12 10.27 -2.55 9.64
C ARG A 12 10.02 -1.07 9.40
N GLN A 13 10.59 -0.18 10.21
CA GLN A 13 10.42 1.27 10.02
C GLN A 13 11.14 1.78 8.77
N LEU A 14 12.31 1.20 8.46
CA LEU A 14 13.05 1.53 7.23
C LEU A 14 12.29 1.06 6.00
N ALA A 15 11.73 -0.16 6.03
CA ALA A 15 10.87 -0.68 4.97
C ALA A 15 9.71 0.29 4.68
N ILE A 16 8.94 0.65 5.71
CA ILE A 16 7.81 1.59 5.59
C ILE A 16 8.27 2.95 5.05
N HIS A 17 9.42 3.46 5.50
CA HIS A 17 9.94 4.72 4.99
C HIS A 17 10.24 4.65 3.49
N MET A 18 10.87 3.56 3.02
CA MET A 18 11.13 3.34 1.60
C MET A 18 9.85 3.21 0.78
N ASP A 19 8.87 2.46 1.30
CA ASP A 19 7.55 2.32 0.67
C ASP A 19 6.86 3.69 0.51
N LEU A 20 6.92 4.55 1.53
CA LEU A 20 6.40 5.93 1.45
C LEU A 20 7.13 6.81 0.45
N VAL A 21 8.46 6.66 0.31
CA VAL A 21 9.25 7.39 -0.70
C VAL A 21 8.80 7.00 -2.12
N LEU A 22 8.60 5.71 -2.37
CA LEU A 22 8.07 5.23 -3.66
C LEU A 22 6.63 5.70 -3.88
N LEU A 23 5.77 5.59 -2.87
CA LEU A 23 4.38 6.03 -2.92
C LEU A 23 4.25 7.50 -3.31
N GLY A 24 5.17 8.35 -2.87
CA GLY A 24 5.20 9.77 -3.26
C GLY A 24 5.28 9.99 -4.78
N LYS A 25 5.88 9.03 -5.51
CA LYS A 25 6.04 9.05 -6.97
C LYS A 25 4.88 8.39 -7.73
N CYS A 26 4.00 7.66 -7.06
CA CYS A 26 2.85 7.02 -7.70
C CYS A 26 1.75 8.03 -8.01
N GLU A 27 1.01 7.81 -9.10
CA GLU A 27 -0.19 8.60 -9.43
C GLU A 27 -1.44 8.07 -8.72
N GLU A 28 -1.50 6.75 -8.53
CA GLU A 28 -2.61 6.04 -7.90
C GLU A 28 -2.13 4.92 -6.98
N VAL A 29 -3.03 4.49 -6.08
CA VAL A 29 -2.83 3.43 -5.09
C VAL A 29 -3.92 2.39 -5.24
N TRP A 30 -3.53 1.13 -5.38
CA TRP A 30 -4.46 0.02 -5.53
C TRP A 30 -4.45 -0.80 -4.26
N VAL A 31 -5.63 -0.96 -3.67
CA VAL A 31 -5.87 -1.77 -2.48
C VAL A 31 -6.53 -3.06 -2.95
N ILE A 32 -5.86 -4.19 -2.76
CA ILE A 32 -6.34 -5.50 -3.20
C ILE A 32 -6.78 -6.30 -1.98
N GLY A 33 -8.01 -6.83 -2.04
CA GLY A 33 -8.62 -7.65 -1.02
C GLY A 33 -9.15 -6.85 0.19
N ASN A 34 -9.65 -7.60 1.18
CA ASN A 34 -10.42 -7.04 2.30
C ASN A 34 -9.60 -6.85 3.59
N LYS A 35 -8.30 -7.17 3.58
CA LYS A 35 -7.45 -7.15 4.76
C LYS A 35 -6.28 -6.19 4.60
N LEU A 36 -6.28 -5.15 5.43
CA LEU A 36 -5.17 -4.21 5.52
C LEU A 36 -4.24 -4.61 6.67
N SER A 37 -2.96 -4.84 6.35
CA SER A 37 -1.95 -4.95 7.40
C SER A 37 -1.68 -3.58 8.03
N LYS A 38 -1.04 -3.56 9.21
CA LYS A 38 -0.66 -2.29 9.86
C LYS A 38 0.25 -1.42 8.99
N GLY A 39 1.11 -2.02 8.16
CA GLY A 39 1.98 -1.28 7.23
C GLY A 39 1.17 -0.65 6.10
N MET A 40 0.30 -1.45 5.47
CA MET A 40 -0.59 -1.00 4.40
C MET A 40 -1.52 0.13 4.86
N ALA A 41 -2.02 0.06 6.10
CA ALA A 41 -2.85 1.14 6.65
C ALA A 41 -2.08 2.47 6.76
N ILE A 42 -0.79 2.44 7.12
CA ILE A 42 0.04 3.65 7.19
C ILE A 42 0.22 4.26 5.80
N GLU A 43 0.54 3.44 4.81
CA GLU A 43 0.70 3.86 3.41
C GLU A 43 -0.61 4.43 2.85
N LEU A 44 -1.73 3.76 3.12
CA LEU A 44 -3.05 4.17 2.65
C LEU A 44 -3.50 5.50 3.25
N GLU A 45 -3.30 5.70 4.56
CA GLU A 45 -3.58 6.99 5.20
C GLU A 45 -2.69 8.10 4.66
N GLN A 46 -1.42 7.82 4.38
CA GLN A 46 -0.52 8.79 3.74
C GLN A 46 -0.97 9.14 2.31
N ALA A 47 -1.42 8.14 1.54
CA ALA A 47 -1.95 8.33 0.19
C ALA A 47 -3.21 9.21 0.20
N LYS A 48 -4.14 8.97 1.13
CA LYS A 48 -5.33 9.81 1.36
C LYS A 48 -4.92 11.25 1.68
N TRP A 49 -3.95 11.41 2.58
CA TRP A 49 -3.45 12.74 2.97
C TRP A 49 -2.79 13.48 1.78
N TRP A 50 -2.09 12.76 0.90
CA TRP A 50 -1.53 13.30 -0.34
C TRP A 50 -2.55 13.52 -1.46
N GLY A 51 -3.82 13.13 -1.26
CA GLY A 51 -4.86 13.23 -2.29
C GLY A 51 -4.61 12.34 -3.51
N LYS A 52 -3.92 11.20 -3.34
CA LYS A 52 -3.71 10.23 -4.41
C LYS A 52 -5.04 9.55 -4.77
N HIS A 53 -5.18 9.12 -6.03
CA HIS A 53 -6.33 8.33 -6.45
C HIS A 53 -6.23 6.92 -5.85
N ILE A 54 -7.28 6.46 -5.14
CA ILE A 54 -7.29 5.17 -4.46
C ILE A 54 -8.36 4.29 -5.09
N ARG A 55 -7.96 3.10 -5.53
CA ARG A 55 -8.83 2.10 -6.17
C ARG A 55 -8.83 0.82 -5.38
N TYR A 56 -9.99 0.20 -5.23
CA TYR A 56 -10.16 -1.04 -4.47
C TYR A 56 -10.47 -2.18 -5.42
N PHE A 57 -9.79 -3.30 -5.23
CA PHE A 57 -9.97 -4.51 -6.03
C PHE A 57 -10.27 -5.68 -5.11
N ASP A 58 -11.09 -6.62 -5.56
CA ASP A 58 -11.21 -7.91 -4.89
C ASP A 58 -9.90 -8.72 -4.99
N ASP A 59 -9.77 -9.75 -4.15
CA ASP A 59 -8.63 -10.69 -4.17
C ASP A 59 -8.95 -11.96 -4.97
N ASP A 60 -9.90 -11.88 -5.90
CA ASP A 60 -10.22 -12.97 -6.81
C ASP A 60 -9.23 -13.04 -7.99
N ASP A 61 -9.28 -14.13 -8.77
CA ASP A 61 -8.38 -14.32 -9.91
C ASP A 61 -8.55 -13.26 -11.03
N GLU A 62 -9.67 -12.52 -11.03
CA GLU A 62 -10.02 -11.54 -12.06
C GLU A 62 -9.72 -10.07 -11.64
N MET A 63 -9.37 -9.80 -10.37
CA MET A 63 -9.03 -8.47 -9.84
C MET A 63 -10.00 -7.38 -10.31
N LYS A 64 -11.28 -7.54 -10.00
CA LYS A 64 -12.31 -6.57 -10.38
C LYS A 64 -12.28 -5.38 -9.44
N GLU A 65 -12.37 -4.19 -10.02
CA GLU A 65 -12.53 -2.97 -9.24
C GLU A 65 -13.90 -2.98 -8.55
N VAL A 66 -13.88 -2.80 -7.23
CA VAL A 66 -15.07 -2.79 -6.38
C VAL A 66 -15.30 -1.39 -5.82
N SER A 67 -16.57 -0.98 -5.74
CA SER A 67 -16.94 0.24 -5.03
C SER A 67 -16.77 0.04 -3.53
N HIS A 68 -15.89 0.81 -2.91
CA HIS A 68 -15.79 0.93 -1.46
C HIS A 68 -16.47 2.26 -1.08
N ASP A 69 -17.68 2.19 -0.52
CA ASP A 69 -18.40 3.33 0.09
C ASP A 69 -17.77 3.75 1.43
#